data_AF-A0A849QAP8-F1
#
_entry.id   AF-A0A849QAP8-F1
#
_cell.length_a   1.000
_cell.length_b   1.000
_cell.length_c   1.000
_cell.angle_alpha   90.00
_cell.angle_beta   90.00
_cell.angle_gamma   90.00
#
_symmetry.space_group_name_H-M   'P 1'
#
loop_
_entity.id
_entity.type
_entity.pdbx_description
1 polymer ?
#
loop_
_entity_poly.entity_id
_entity_poly.type
_entity_poly.pdbx_seq_one_letter_code
_entity_poly.pdbx_strand_id
1 'polypeptide(L)'
;MTEEMYDRDETGSALDALVKLVGALPEPFVLLGGWAVYHTVHDSYLQDHGSPYLGSRDIDVGFHVDPSWSDDELRSSPLSRAIEVARGTGYYPMGSFRYCRTIEKTTGRELTEEESKRIPIYDLFYLYLDIMVDRIHDRQSDLLGPKAMDEPMLIKVFDEDIGVPVRIGDARVVVPPPHLLLAMKLKAVPSRQKDDKILKDACDIYALIWHSEGGMDRILRSVRSEHPEECRSGLEAITDDVARRAAGHLGVEVESYLDVVRRLGQ
;
A
#
# COMPACT_ATOMS: atom_id res chain seq x y z
N MET A 1 -27.11 1.42 -3.51
CA MET A 1 -26.14 0.67 -2.70
C MET A 1 -24.83 0.76 -3.42
N THR A 2 -23.80 1.32 -2.79
CA THR A 2 -22.43 1.30 -3.31
C THR A 2 -21.95 -0.14 -3.32
N GLU A 3 -21.50 -0.63 -4.47
CA GLU A 3 -20.88 -1.95 -4.59
C GLU A 3 -19.62 -1.94 -3.71
N GLU A 4 -19.42 -2.96 -2.88
CA GLU A 4 -18.22 -3.02 -2.04
C GLU A 4 -17.03 -3.44 -2.90
N MET A 5 -15.97 -2.62 -2.90
CA MET A 5 -14.76 -2.87 -3.71
C MET A 5 -14.02 -4.13 -3.26
N TYR A 6 -14.06 -4.42 -1.96
CA TYR A 6 -13.49 -5.61 -1.34
C TYR A 6 -14.48 -6.18 -0.34
N ASP A 7 -14.40 -7.49 -0.16
CA ASP A 7 -15.12 -8.21 0.89
C ASP A 7 -14.65 -7.74 2.28
N ARG A 8 -15.61 -7.51 3.20
CA ARG A 8 -15.32 -7.02 4.55
C ARG A 8 -14.52 -8.01 5.38
N ASP A 9 -14.77 -9.31 5.22
CA ASP A 9 -14.06 -10.34 5.97
C ASP A 9 -12.61 -10.44 5.46
N GLU A 10 -12.39 -10.27 4.16
CA GLU A 10 -11.04 -10.22 3.56
C GLU A 10 -10.25 -9.00 4.06
N THR A 11 -10.86 -7.80 4.07
CA THR A 11 -10.19 -6.58 4.53
C THR A 11 -9.98 -6.55 6.05
N GLY A 12 -10.92 -7.08 6.83
CA GLY A 12 -10.76 -7.27 8.28
C GLY A 12 -9.63 -8.25 8.61
N SER A 13 -9.59 -9.39 7.91
CA SER A 13 -8.51 -10.38 8.07
C SER A 13 -7.13 -9.81 7.70
N ALA A 14 -7.07 -8.97 6.66
CA ALA A 14 -5.84 -8.27 6.28
C ALA A 14 -5.40 -7.24 7.33
N LEU A 15 -6.33 -6.51 7.97
CA LEU A 15 -6.02 -5.59 9.06
C LEU A 15 -5.51 -6.33 10.31
N ASP A 16 -6.16 -7.42 10.70
CA ASP A 16 -5.71 -8.24 11.83
C ASP A 16 -4.31 -8.81 11.60
N ALA A 17 -4.03 -9.21 10.36
CA ALA A 17 -2.71 -9.65 9.97
C ALA A 17 -1.68 -8.53 9.99
N LEU A 18 -2.06 -7.34 9.49
CA LEU A 18 -1.21 -6.16 9.55
C LEU A 18 -0.81 -5.84 10.99
N VAL A 19 -1.76 -5.79 11.93
CA VAL A 19 -1.51 -5.51 13.35
C VAL A 19 -0.49 -6.50 13.94
N LYS A 20 -0.64 -7.80 13.66
CA LYS A 20 0.31 -8.83 14.12
C LYS A 20 1.68 -8.66 13.46
N LEU A 21 1.71 -8.40 12.16
CA LEU A 21 2.94 -8.30 11.39
C LEU A 21 3.77 -7.08 11.80
N VAL A 22 3.18 -5.89 11.88
CA VAL A 22 3.91 -4.66 12.25
C VAL A 22 4.48 -4.71 13.67
N GLY A 23 3.84 -5.44 14.58
CA GLY A 23 4.37 -5.67 15.93
C GLY A 23 5.57 -6.62 15.98
N ALA A 24 5.83 -7.37 14.91
CA ALA A 24 6.92 -8.34 14.81
C ALA A 24 8.03 -7.92 13.84
N LEU A 25 7.77 -6.99 12.92
CA LEU A 25 8.74 -6.56 11.93
C LEU A 25 9.90 -5.77 12.56
N PRO A 26 11.14 -5.98 12.08
CA PRO A 26 12.31 -5.24 12.55
C PRO A 26 12.31 -3.81 11.98
N GLU A 27 12.60 -2.84 12.84
CA GLU A 27 12.86 -1.46 12.41
C GLU A 27 14.30 -1.28 11.86
N PRO A 28 14.52 -0.27 11.00
CA PRO A 28 13.51 0.60 10.38
C PRO A 28 12.76 -0.09 9.23
N PHE A 29 11.45 0.17 9.14
CA PHE A 29 10.61 -0.17 7.99
C PHE A 29 9.53 0.89 7.80
N VAL A 30 8.94 0.92 6.61
CA VAL A 30 7.87 1.85 6.24
C VAL A 30 6.65 1.06 5.77
N LEU A 31 5.45 1.37 6.25
CA LEU A 31 4.21 0.84 5.72
C LEU A 31 3.78 1.63 4.49
N LEU A 32 3.34 0.93 3.45
CA LEU A 32 3.01 1.49 2.14
C LEU A 32 1.60 1.09 1.69
N GLY A 33 1.30 1.44 0.44
CA GLY A 33 0.13 0.94 -0.26
C GLY A 33 -1.19 1.37 0.35
N GLY A 34 -2.21 0.52 0.21
CA GLY A 34 -3.58 0.85 0.61
C GLY A 34 -3.73 1.07 2.13
N TRP A 35 -2.98 0.34 2.95
CA TRP A 35 -3.01 0.50 4.41
C TRP A 35 -2.33 1.79 4.88
N ALA A 36 -1.25 2.21 4.24
CA ALA A 36 -0.67 3.53 4.52
C ALA A 36 -1.65 4.67 4.20
N VAL A 37 -2.36 4.58 3.05
CA VAL A 37 -3.42 5.55 2.72
C VAL A 37 -4.53 5.52 3.75
N TYR A 38 -5.04 4.32 4.09
CA TYR A 38 -6.08 4.16 5.10
C TYR A 38 -5.70 4.85 6.41
N HIS A 39 -4.54 4.55 6.99
CA HIS A 39 -4.10 5.18 8.24
C HIS A 39 -3.79 6.68 8.13
N THR A 40 -3.62 7.21 6.91
CA THR A 40 -3.42 8.63 6.66
C THR A 40 -4.74 9.42 6.60
N VAL A 41 -5.81 8.82 6.07
CA VAL A 41 -7.05 9.53 5.71
C VAL A 41 -8.29 9.08 6.48
N HIS A 42 -8.24 7.92 7.14
CA HIS A 42 -9.41 7.24 7.67
C HIS A 42 -10.22 8.09 8.64
N ASP A 43 -9.59 8.72 9.63
CA ASP A 43 -10.32 9.46 10.67
C ASP A 43 -11.08 10.66 10.09
N SER A 44 -10.41 11.42 9.21
CA SER A 44 -11.01 12.55 8.48
C SER A 44 -12.14 12.09 7.56
N TYR A 45 -11.94 10.99 6.83
CA TYR A 45 -12.98 10.42 5.96
C TYR A 45 -14.18 9.92 6.76
N LEU A 46 -13.96 9.20 7.86
CA LEU A 46 -15.01 8.68 8.73
C LEU A 46 -15.85 9.82 9.34
N GLN A 47 -15.19 10.92 9.72
CA GLN A 47 -15.87 12.10 10.24
C GLN A 47 -16.79 12.75 9.21
N ASP A 48 -16.32 12.90 7.96
CA ASP A 48 -17.07 13.59 6.90
C ASP A 48 -18.20 12.72 6.30
N HIS A 49 -17.96 11.43 6.14
CA HIS A 49 -18.86 10.52 5.40
C HIS A 49 -19.65 9.57 6.29
N GLY A 50 -19.30 9.46 7.58
CA GLY A 50 -19.96 8.57 8.54
C GLY A 50 -19.71 7.07 8.27
N SER A 51 -18.80 6.73 7.36
CA SER A 51 -18.43 5.37 7.01
C SER A 51 -16.90 5.20 6.98
N PRO A 52 -16.37 4.01 7.30
CA PRO A 52 -14.93 3.74 7.21
C PRO A 52 -14.39 4.01 5.81
N TYR A 53 -13.19 4.61 5.73
CA TYR A 53 -12.45 4.61 4.47
C TYR A 53 -12.16 3.17 4.03
N LEU A 54 -12.04 2.98 2.72
CA LEU A 54 -11.76 1.69 2.10
C LEU A 54 -10.40 1.12 2.53
N GLY A 55 -10.41 -0.15 2.96
CA GLY A 55 -9.21 -0.89 3.37
C GLY A 55 -8.41 -1.45 2.19
N SER A 56 -7.47 -2.34 2.50
CA SER A 56 -6.67 -3.08 1.52
C SER A 56 -6.70 -4.58 1.79
N ARG A 57 -6.47 -5.39 0.75
CA ARG A 57 -6.27 -6.84 0.90
C ARG A 57 -4.79 -7.23 0.92
N ASP A 58 -3.94 -6.34 0.41
CA ASP A 58 -2.50 -6.53 0.34
C ASP A 58 -1.83 -5.67 1.41
N ILE A 59 -0.76 -6.19 2.01
CA ILE A 59 0.13 -5.47 2.92
C ILE A 59 1.41 -5.14 2.16
N ASP A 60 1.77 -3.86 2.10
CA ASP A 60 2.97 -3.39 1.42
C ASP A 60 3.94 -2.80 2.45
N VAL A 61 5.19 -3.26 2.46
CA VAL A 61 6.23 -2.74 3.38
C VAL A 61 7.50 -2.41 2.63
N GLY A 62 8.14 -1.32 3.02
CA GLY A 62 9.38 -0.80 2.44
C GLY A 62 10.55 -0.88 3.40
N PHE A 63 11.74 -1.19 2.87
CA PHE A 63 13.00 -1.24 3.62
C PHE A 63 14.09 -0.44 2.93
N HIS A 64 15.00 0.11 3.74
CA HIS A 64 16.25 0.65 3.24
C HIS A 64 17.22 -0.47 2.89
N VAL A 65 17.86 -0.37 1.74
CA VAL A 65 18.98 -1.21 1.32
C VAL A 65 20.10 -0.34 0.78
N ASP A 66 21.32 -0.56 1.26
CA ASP A 66 22.51 0.06 0.67
C ASP A 66 23.12 -0.89 -0.38
N PRO A 67 23.20 -0.49 -1.66
CA PRO A 67 23.83 -1.30 -2.71
C PRO A 67 25.31 -1.62 -2.48
N SER A 68 25.98 -0.93 -1.55
CA SER A 68 27.39 -1.14 -1.20
C SER A 68 27.60 -2.15 -0.05
N TRP A 69 26.53 -2.64 0.59
CA TRP A 69 26.63 -3.64 1.64
C TRP A 69 27.33 -4.92 1.16
N SER A 70 28.10 -5.52 2.07
CA SER A 70 28.60 -6.87 1.92
C SER A 70 27.47 -7.91 2.04
N ASP A 71 27.74 -9.14 1.59
CA ASP A 71 26.82 -10.27 1.75
C ASP A 71 26.38 -10.47 3.22
N ASP A 72 27.26 -10.20 4.19
CA ASP A 72 26.96 -10.36 5.63
C ASP A 72 26.14 -9.20 6.21
N GLU A 73 26.39 -7.97 5.76
CA GLU A 73 25.53 -6.81 6.08
C GLU A 73 24.13 -7.01 5.52
N LEU A 74 24.00 -7.48 4.28
CA LEU A 74 22.70 -7.76 3.69
C LEU A 74 21.94 -8.86 4.44
N ARG A 75 22.62 -9.93 4.88
CA ARG A 75 22.02 -11.02 5.67
C ARG A 75 21.57 -10.59 7.08
N SER A 76 22.21 -9.58 7.66
CA SER A 76 21.86 -9.04 8.99
C SER A 76 20.92 -7.83 8.94
N SER A 77 20.61 -7.33 7.74
CA SER A 77 19.74 -6.18 7.51
C SER A 77 18.31 -6.36 8.07
N PRO A 78 17.57 -5.26 8.31
CA PRO A 78 16.16 -5.29 8.63
C PRO A 78 15.32 -6.06 7.59
N LEU A 79 15.63 -5.91 6.30
CA LEU A 79 14.98 -6.65 5.20
C LEU A 79 15.10 -8.18 5.39
N SER A 80 16.31 -8.68 5.66
CA SER A 80 16.55 -10.11 5.88
C SER A 80 15.72 -10.64 7.05
N ARG A 81 15.77 -9.93 8.18
CA ARG A 81 14.99 -10.28 9.38
C ARG A 81 13.47 -10.20 9.15
N ALA A 82 13.00 -9.24 8.35
CA ALA A 82 11.60 -9.13 7.97
C ALA A 82 11.13 -10.34 7.13
N ILE A 83 11.96 -10.83 6.23
CA ILE A 83 11.69 -12.05 5.45
C ILE A 83 11.59 -13.27 6.37
N GLU A 84 12.46 -13.37 7.38
CA GLU A 84 12.39 -14.44 8.39
C GLU A 84 11.11 -14.35 9.22
N VAL A 85 10.72 -13.16 9.65
CA VAL A 85 9.45 -12.92 10.37
C VAL A 85 8.25 -13.29 9.50
N ALA A 86 8.22 -12.88 8.23
CA ALA A 86 7.16 -13.25 7.29
C ALA A 86 7.03 -14.78 7.18
N ARG A 87 8.15 -15.48 6.98
CA ARG A 87 8.16 -16.96 6.94
C ARG A 87 7.69 -17.59 8.24
N GLY A 88 8.15 -17.07 9.37
CA GLY A 88 7.76 -17.52 10.71
C GLY A 88 6.28 -17.28 11.05
N THR A 89 5.62 -16.36 10.33
CA THR A 89 4.18 -16.03 10.49
C THR A 89 3.29 -16.66 9.43
N GLY A 90 3.80 -17.67 8.73
CA GLY A 90 3.03 -18.50 7.79
C GLY A 90 3.01 -17.98 6.35
N TYR A 91 3.75 -16.92 6.04
CA TYR A 91 3.89 -16.48 4.65
C TYR A 91 4.92 -17.33 3.90
N TYR A 92 4.59 -17.74 2.68
CA TYR A 92 5.49 -18.43 1.78
C TYR A 92 5.71 -17.61 0.49
N PRO A 93 6.88 -17.72 -0.16
CA PRO A 93 7.13 -17.09 -1.45
C PRO A 93 6.09 -17.50 -2.49
N MET A 94 5.50 -16.53 -3.20
CA MET A 94 4.58 -16.79 -4.29
C MET A 94 4.93 -15.91 -5.50
N GLY A 95 5.42 -16.52 -6.58
CA GLY A 95 5.96 -15.78 -7.72
C GLY A 95 7.32 -15.15 -7.42
N SER A 96 7.67 -14.09 -8.14
CA SER A 96 9.03 -13.52 -8.13
C SER A 96 9.28 -12.45 -7.08
N PHE A 97 8.23 -11.81 -6.54
CA PHE A 97 8.38 -10.59 -5.73
C PHE A 97 7.51 -10.51 -4.47
N ARG A 98 6.67 -11.51 -4.21
CA ARG A 98 5.70 -11.44 -3.11
C ARG A 98 5.65 -12.67 -2.25
N TYR A 99 5.14 -12.45 -1.05
CA TYR A 99 4.86 -13.46 -0.07
C TYR A 99 3.35 -13.61 0.06
N CYS A 100 2.88 -14.82 0.31
CA CYS A 100 1.46 -15.12 0.41
C CYS A 100 1.21 -15.96 1.65
N ARG A 101 0.11 -15.66 2.34
CA ARG A 101 -0.48 -16.53 3.35
C ARG A 101 -1.90 -16.87 2.91
N THR A 102 -2.22 -18.15 2.87
CA THR A 102 -3.54 -18.61 2.40
C THR A 102 -4.44 -18.91 3.60
N ILE A 103 -5.69 -18.47 3.52
CA ILE A 103 -6.70 -18.61 4.57
C ILE A 103 -7.94 -19.26 3.97
N GLU A 104 -8.49 -20.27 4.64
CA GLU A 104 -9.79 -20.86 4.29
C GLU A 104 -10.91 -19.89 4.71
N LYS A 105 -11.73 -19.43 3.76
CA LYS A 105 -12.75 -18.39 3.98
C LYS A 105 -13.76 -18.78 5.06
N THR A 106 -14.23 -20.02 5.03
CA THR A 106 -15.30 -20.50 5.93
C THR A 106 -14.86 -20.59 7.39
N THR A 107 -13.61 -20.97 7.63
CA THR A 107 -13.11 -21.27 8.99
C THR A 107 -12.16 -20.20 9.52
N GLY A 108 -11.64 -19.33 8.65
CA GLY A 108 -10.55 -18.40 8.96
C GLY A 108 -9.21 -19.10 9.24
N ARG A 109 -9.10 -20.42 8.97
CA ARG A 109 -7.90 -21.20 9.25
C ARG A 109 -6.80 -20.87 8.26
N GLU A 110 -5.61 -20.58 8.78
CA GLU A 110 -4.40 -20.46 7.97
C GLU A 110 -4.00 -21.84 7.40
N LEU A 111 -3.63 -21.86 6.12
CA LEU A 111 -3.33 -23.06 5.35
C LEU A 111 -1.87 -23.03 4.87
N THR A 112 -1.22 -24.19 4.84
CA THR A 112 0.05 -24.32 4.11
C THR A 112 -0.16 -24.26 2.59
N GLU A 113 0.92 -24.08 1.84
CA GLU A 113 0.88 -24.11 0.38
C GLU A 113 0.30 -25.46 -0.13
N GLU A 114 0.66 -26.58 0.49
CA GLU A 114 0.19 -27.91 0.12
C GLU A 114 -1.28 -28.14 0.48
N GLU A 115 -1.73 -27.63 1.62
CA GLU A 115 -3.14 -27.72 2.02
C GLU A 115 -4.03 -26.91 1.09
N SER A 116 -3.61 -25.69 0.73
CA SER A 116 -4.40 -24.81 -0.13
C SER A 116 -4.64 -25.41 -1.52
N LYS A 117 -3.71 -26.18 -2.07
CA LYS A 117 -3.85 -26.89 -3.35
C LYS A 117 -4.99 -27.92 -3.37
N ARG A 118 -5.50 -28.33 -2.20
CA ARG A 118 -6.59 -29.32 -2.06
C ARG A 118 -7.97 -28.68 -1.87
N ILE A 119 -8.02 -27.36 -1.69
CA ILE A 119 -9.25 -26.61 -1.42
C ILE A 119 -9.63 -25.84 -2.70
N PRO A 120 -10.93 -25.77 -3.06
CA PRO A 120 -11.35 -24.98 -4.21
C PRO A 120 -10.97 -23.51 -4.06
N ILE A 121 -10.47 -22.89 -5.13
CA ILE A 121 -9.95 -21.52 -5.09
C ILE A 121 -10.97 -20.47 -4.60
N TYR A 122 -12.27 -20.69 -4.82
CA TYR A 122 -13.33 -19.79 -4.37
C TYR A 122 -13.55 -19.82 -2.84
N ASP A 123 -13.06 -20.86 -2.17
CA ASP A 123 -13.08 -21.00 -0.71
C ASP A 123 -11.78 -20.47 -0.06
N LEU A 124 -10.87 -19.90 -0.85
CA LEU A 124 -9.57 -19.40 -0.40
C LEU A 124 -9.48 -17.89 -0.46
N PHE A 125 -8.93 -17.31 0.61
CA PHE A 125 -8.47 -15.94 0.67
C PHE A 125 -6.94 -15.93 0.65
N TYR A 126 -6.36 -15.15 -0.25
CA TYR A 126 -4.91 -14.98 -0.36
C TYR A 126 -4.52 -13.63 0.20
N LEU A 127 -3.82 -13.65 1.33
CA LEU A 127 -3.27 -12.46 1.95
C LEU A 127 -1.84 -12.25 1.45
N TYR A 128 -1.64 -11.18 0.68
CA TYR A 128 -0.33 -10.88 0.13
C TYR A 128 0.46 -9.93 1.01
N LEU A 129 1.77 -10.20 1.11
CA LEU A 129 2.78 -9.31 1.66
C LEU A 129 3.77 -8.99 0.55
N ASP A 130 3.72 -7.73 0.12
CA ASP A 130 4.57 -7.17 -0.92
C ASP A 130 5.73 -6.43 -0.24
N ILE A 131 6.96 -6.94 -0.44
CA ILE A 131 8.17 -6.37 0.14
C ILE A 131 8.87 -5.51 -0.91
N MET A 132 9.05 -4.24 -0.57
CA MET A 132 9.66 -3.20 -1.40
C MET A 132 10.97 -2.73 -0.77
N VAL A 133 11.87 -2.22 -1.60
CA VAL A 133 13.14 -1.61 -1.18
C VAL A 133 13.33 -0.28 -1.89
N ASP A 134 14.00 0.65 -1.23
CA ASP A 134 14.34 1.96 -1.81
C ASP A 134 15.44 1.86 -2.89
N ARG A 135 16.29 0.84 -2.80
CA ARG A 135 17.37 0.54 -3.74
C ARG A 135 17.53 -0.97 -3.90
N ILE A 136 17.86 -1.41 -5.10
CA ILE A 136 18.11 -2.83 -5.37
C ILE A 136 19.58 -3.16 -5.10
N HIS A 137 19.81 -4.22 -4.33
CA HIS A 137 21.12 -4.84 -4.17
C HIS A 137 21.25 -6.07 -5.07
N ASP A 138 22.30 -6.15 -5.88
CA ASP A 138 22.44 -7.18 -6.92
C ASP A 138 22.42 -8.62 -6.39
N ARG A 139 22.92 -8.81 -5.16
CA ARG A 139 22.96 -10.14 -4.50
C ARG A 139 21.72 -10.45 -3.65
N GLN A 140 20.72 -9.56 -3.61
CA GLN A 140 19.56 -9.74 -2.71
C GLN A 140 18.80 -11.03 -2.99
N SER A 141 18.55 -11.35 -4.26
CA SER A 141 17.79 -12.56 -4.60
C SER A 141 18.54 -13.85 -4.27
N ASP A 142 19.86 -13.85 -4.52
CA ASP A 142 20.71 -15.01 -4.27
C ASP A 142 20.83 -15.32 -2.78
N LEU A 143 20.77 -14.29 -1.94
CA LEU A 143 21.00 -14.40 -0.50
C LEU A 143 19.70 -14.56 0.30
N LEU A 144 18.64 -13.84 -0.07
CA LEU A 144 17.43 -13.69 0.75
C LEU A 144 16.18 -14.35 0.12
N GLY A 145 16.20 -14.63 -1.18
CA GLY A 145 15.13 -15.34 -1.90
C GLY A 145 14.45 -14.48 -2.98
N PRO A 146 13.10 -14.38 -3.01
CA PRO A 146 12.39 -13.57 -4.00
C PRO A 146 12.93 -12.14 -4.10
N LYS A 147 12.94 -11.60 -5.33
CA LYS A 147 13.46 -10.27 -5.58
C LYS A 147 12.50 -9.24 -5.00
N ALA A 148 12.97 -8.39 -4.10
CA ALA A 148 12.17 -7.28 -3.59
C ALA A 148 11.79 -6.32 -4.72
N MET A 149 10.62 -5.68 -4.61
CA MET A 149 10.18 -4.68 -5.58
C MET A 149 10.94 -3.38 -5.39
N ASP A 150 11.30 -2.73 -6.49
CA ASP A 150 11.98 -1.44 -6.48
C ASP A 150 10.95 -0.31 -6.27
N GLU A 151 11.08 0.46 -5.18
CA GLU A 151 10.33 1.69 -4.97
C GLU A 151 11.28 2.85 -4.60
N PRO A 152 11.89 3.50 -5.61
CA PRO A 152 12.91 4.53 -5.39
C PRO A 152 12.37 5.79 -4.70
N MET A 153 11.04 6.01 -4.67
CA MET A 153 10.46 7.12 -3.90
C MET A 153 10.72 6.97 -2.39
N LEU A 154 10.98 5.75 -1.90
CA LEU A 154 11.34 5.51 -0.51
C LEU A 154 12.69 6.09 -0.11
N ILE A 155 13.58 6.36 -1.07
CA ILE A 155 14.89 6.97 -0.79
C ILE A 155 14.70 8.24 0.04
N LYS A 156 13.73 9.09 -0.32
CA LYS A 156 13.43 10.31 0.45
C LYS A 156 12.99 10.01 1.89
N VAL A 157 12.18 8.98 2.09
CA VAL A 157 11.68 8.61 3.42
C VAL A 157 12.82 8.20 4.33
N PHE A 158 13.75 7.39 3.83
CA PHE A 158 14.88 6.89 4.61
C PHE A 158 16.04 7.89 4.74
N ASP A 159 16.43 8.55 3.64
CA ASP A 159 17.59 9.46 3.63
C ASP A 159 17.28 10.81 4.29
N GLU A 160 16.05 11.33 4.15
CA GLU A 160 15.64 12.64 4.69
C GLU A 160 14.84 12.52 6.01
N ASP A 161 14.53 11.31 6.45
CA ASP A 161 13.76 11.02 7.68
C ASP A 161 12.41 11.77 7.75
N ILE A 162 11.72 11.87 6.60
CA ILE A 162 10.44 12.59 6.44
C ILE A 162 9.21 11.73 6.74
N GLY A 163 9.41 10.53 7.27
CA GLY A 163 8.35 9.58 7.60
C GLY A 163 7.36 10.14 8.62
N VAL A 164 6.07 9.82 8.43
CA VAL A 164 5.00 10.21 9.35
C VAL A 164 4.66 9.03 10.24
N PRO A 165 4.73 9.17 11.58
CA PRO A 165 4.36 8.11 12.49
C PRO A 165 2.84 7.95 12.58
N VAL A 166 2.35 6.73 12.44
CA VAL A 166 0.96 6.33 12.68
C VAL A 166 0.91 5.24 13.73
N ARG A 167 -0.24 5.08 14.39
CA ARG A 167 -0.46 4.01 15.38
C ARG A 167 -1.31 2.90 14.76
N ILE A 168 -0.80 1.66 14.83
CA ILE A 168 -1.48 0.46 14.31
C ILE A 168 -1.48 -0.58 15.42
N GLY A 169 -2.65 -0.82 16.01
CA GLY A 169 -2.74 -1.53 17.29
C GLY A 169 -1.91 -0.83 18.36
N ASP A 170 -0.94 -1.55 18.94
CA ASP A 170 0.00 -1.01 19.92
C ASP A 170 1.34 -0.55 19.33
N ALA A 171 1.59 -0.83 18.04
CA ALA A 171 2.81 -0.45 17.36
C ALA A 171 2.75 1.00 16.84
N ARG A 172 3.90 1.67 16.86
CA ARG A 172 4.13 2.93 16.15
C ARG A 172 4.85 2.59 14.85
N VAL A 173 4.25 2.91 13.72
CA VAL A 173 4.74 2.55 12.39
C VAL A 173 4.95 3.82 11.58
N VAL A 174 5.97 3.84 10.73
CA VAL A 174 6.21 4.96 9.82
C VAL A 174 5.49 4.72 8.49
N VAL A 175 4.80 5.73 7.97
CA VAL A 175 4.29 5.78 6.59
C VAL A 175 4.94 6.95 5.84
N PRO A 176 5.02 6.95 4.50
CA PRO A 176 5.45 8.12 3.76
C PRO A 176 4.51 9.30 4.00
N PRO A 177 5.01 10.54 3.89
CA PRO A 177 4.16 11.72 4.01
C PRO A 177 3.10 11.75 2.89
N PRO A 178 1.94 12.41 3.10
CA PRO A 178 0.80 12.24 2.20
C PRO A 178 1.05 12.65 0.74
N HIS A 179 1.90 13.66 0.50
CA HIS A 179 2.26 14.07 -0.86
C HIS A 179 3.10 13.00 -1.60
N LEU A 180 3.90 12.23 -0.87
CA LEU A 180 4.71 11.15 -1.43
C LEU A 180 3.85 9.88 -1.65
N LEU A 181 2.92 9.57 -0.73
CA LEU A 181 1.89 8.56 -0.99
C LEU A 181 1.06 8.90 -2.24
N LEU A 182 0.69 10.17 -2.39
CA LEU A 182 -0.04 10.65 -3.57
C LEU A 182 0.81 10.48 -4.84
N ALA A 183 2.10 10.84 -4.81
CA ALA A 183 3.01 10.62 -5.94
C ALA A 183 3.11 9.14 -6.33
N MET A 184 3.22 8.22 -5.35
CA MET A 184 3.24 6.78 -5.61
C MET A 184 1.95 6.30 -6.31
N LYS A 185 0.78 6.82 -5.90
CA LYS A 185 -0.51 6.48 -6.53
C LYS A 185 -0.63 7.04 -7.94
N LEU A 186 -0.21 8.27 -8.14
CA LEU A 186 -0.18 8.92 -9.45
C LEU A 186 0.78 8.24 -10.43
N LYS A 187 1.93 7.76 -9.95
CA LYS A 187 2.88 6.94 -10.73
C LYS A 187 2.28 5.57 -11.09
N ALA A 188 1.51 4.96 -10.19
CA ALA A 188 0.98 3.62 -10.39
C ALA A 188 -0.19 3.58 -11.39
N VAL A 189 -1.14 4.52 -11.29
CA VAL A 189 -2.43 4.46 -12.01
C VAL A 189 -2.31 4.28 -13.53
N PRO A 190 -1.39 4.93 -14.28
CA PRO A 190 -1.31 4.80 -15.73
C PRO A 190 -0.83 3.41 -16.19
N SER A 191 -0.12 2.70 -15.30
CA SER A 191 0.44 1.37 -15.58
C SER A 191 -0.50 0.22 -15.19
N ARG A 192 -1.62 0.52 -14.52
CA ARG A 192 -2.57 -0.50 -14.07
C ARG A 192 -3.40 -1.01 -15.26
N GLN A 193 -3.52 -2.33 -15.35
CA GLN A 193 -4.34 -3.01 -16.37
C GLN A 193 -5.66 -3.56 -15.82
N LYS A 194 -5.82 -3.61 -14.49
CA LYS A 194 -7.01 -4.13 -13.81
C LYS A 194 -7.88 -2.97 -13.36
N ASP A 195 -9.13 -2.94 -13.82
CA ASP A 195 -10.11 -1.89 -13.49
C ASP A 195 -10.21 -1.62 -11.99
N ASP A 196 -10.29 -2.66 -11.15
CA ASP A 196 -10.42 -2.47 -9.69
C ASP A 196 -9.19 -1.80 -9.07
N LYS A 197 -7.99 -2.01 -9.65
CA LYS A 197 -6.77 -1.35 -9.18
C LYS A 197 -6.73 0.12 -9.61
N ILE A 198 -7.15 0.42 -10.83
CA ILE A 198 -7.29 1.80 -11.31
C ILE A 198 -8.28 2.56 -10.42
N LEU A 199 -9.43 1.94 -10.16
CA LEU A 199 -10.48 2.50 -9.33
C LEU A 199 -10.01 2.72 -7.88
N LYS A 200 -9.30 1.76 -7.28
CA LYS A 200 -8.69 1.90 -5.96
C LYS A 200 -7.70 3.06 -5.90
N ASP A 201 -6.79 3.14 -6.87
CA ASP A 201 -5.79 4.20 -6.93
C ASP A 201 -6.46 5.57 -7.15
N ALA A 202 -7.54 5.65 -7.95
CA ALA A 202 -8.35 6.86 -8.12
C ALA A 202 -9.04 7.32 -6.83
N CYS A 203 -9.63 6.39 -6.07
CA CYS A 203 -10.18 6.69 -4.75
C CYS A 203 -9.10 7.21 -3.78
N ASP A 204 -7.93 6.55 -3.76
CA ASP A 204 -6.79 6.93 -2.92
C ASP A 204 -6.26 8.32 -3.26
N ILE A 205 -6.18 8.66 -4.55
CA ILE A 205 -5.76 9.99 -5.01
C ILE A 205 -6.70 11.07 -4.45
N TYR A 206 -8.02 10.91 -4.58
CA TYR A 206 -8.96 11.88 -4.03
C TYR A 206 -8.83 11.98 -2.50
N ALA A 207 -8.80 10.83 -1.82
CA ALA A 207 -8.76 10.80 -0.36
C ALA A 207 -7.49 11.45 0.19
N LEU A 208 -6.33 11.19 -0.42
CA LEU A 208 -5.07 11.82 -0.02
C LEU A 208 -5.08 13.33 -0.25
N ILE A 209 -5.70 13.83 -1.32
CA ILE A 209 -5.78 15.28 -1.56
C ILE A 209 -6.73 15.95 -0.55
N TRP A 210 -7.89 15.35 -0.30
CA TRP A 210 -8.96 15.98 0.46
C TRP A 210 -8.84 15.78 1.98
N HIS A 211 -8.50 14.56 2.42
CA HIS A 211 -8.61 14.16 3.82
C HIS A 211 -7.26 14.16 4.57
N SER A 212 -6.13 14.34 3.89
CA SER A 212 -4.82 14.38 4.57
C SER A 212 -4.64 15.64 5.42
N GLU A 213 -3.93 15.49 6.53
CA GLU A 213 -3.57 16.61 7.39
C GLU A 213 -2.73 17.67 6.66
N GLY A 214 -2.94 18.94 7.02
CA GLY A 214 -2.28 20.08 6.38
C GLY A 214 -3.05 20.66 5.18
N GLY A 215 -4.10 19.98 4.74
CA GLY A 215 -5.08 20.47 3.78
C GLY A 215 -4.62 20.39 2.31
N MET A 216 -5.62 20.37 1.43
CA MET A 216 -5.49 20.18 -0.02
C MET A 216 -4.39 21.05 -0.66
N ASP A 217 -4.36 22.35 -0.37
CA ASP A 217 -3.40 23.25 -1.02
C ASP A 217 -1.94 22.92 -0.69
N ARG A 218 -1.65 22.43 0.52
CA ARG A 218 -0.29 22.04 0.92
C ARG A 218 0.12 20.76 0.20
N ILE A 219 -0.76 19.76 0.16
CA ILE A 219 -0.50 18.48 -0.51
C ILE A 219 -0.25 18.71 -2.00
N LEU A 220 -1.14 19.46 -2.66
CA LEU A 220 -1.04 19.76 -4.08
C LEU A 220 0.24 20.54 -4.42
N ARG A 221 0.61 21.57 -3.64
CA ARG A 221 1.87 22.30 -3.86
C ARG A 221 3.10 21.39 -3.75
N SER A 222 3.13 20.53 -2.72
CA SER A 222 4.28 19.65 -2.47
C SER A 222 4.44 18.63 -3.60
N VAL A 223 3.35 17.91 -3.94
CA VAL A 223 3.41 16.89 -5.00
C VAL A 223 3.71 17.48 -6.36
N ARG A 224 3.15 18.66 -6.72
CA ARG A 224 3.45 19.30 -8.01
C ARG A 224 4.89 19.81 -8.09
N SER A 225 5.45 20.29 -6.98
CA SER A 225 6.84 20.76 -6.94
C SER A 225 7.84 19.63 -7.08
N GLU A 226 7.54 18.46 -6.51
CA GLU A 226 8.48 17.34 -6.43
C GLU A 226 8.26 16.27 -7.51
N HIS A 227 7.02 16.11 -7.97
CA HIS A 227 6.56 15.02 -8.84
C HIS A 227 5.59 15.52 -9.95
N PRO A 228 5.97 16.55 -10.74
CA PRO A 228 5.07 17.14 -11.74
C PRO A 228 4.69 16.19 -12.88
N GLU A 229 5.57 15.25 -13.24
CA GLU A 229 5.32 14.27 -14.30
C GLU A 229 4.30 13.21 -13.85
N GLU A 230 4.39 12.77 -12.59
CA GLU A 230 3.39 11.90 -11.98
C GLU A 230 2.03 12.60 -11.89
N CYS A 231 1.98 13.88 -11.52
CA CYS A 231 0.73 14.65 -11.55
C CYS A 231 0.09 14.66 -12.93
N ARG A 232 0.88 14.90 -13.99
CA ARG A 232 0.36 14.94 -15.37
C ARG A 232 -0.14 13.58 -15.83
N SER A 233 0.71 12.56 -15.75
CA SER A 233 0.38 11.20 -16.22
C SER A 233 -0.74 10.55 -15.40
N GLY A 234 -0.74 10.74 -14.08
CA GLY A 234 -1.80 10.27 -13.20
C GLY A 234 -3.14 10.93 -13.49
N LEU A 235 -3.16 12.25 -13.76
CA LEU A 235 -4.38 12.96 -14.14
C LEU A 235 -4.93 12.47 -15.50
N GLU A 236 -4.06 12.26 -16.49
CA GLU A 236 -4.45 11.74 -17.82
C GLU A 236 -5.06 10.33 -17.73
N ALA A 237 -4.64 9.52 -16.77
CA ALA A 237 -5.17 8.17 -16.55
C ALA A 237 -6.56 8.15 -15.88
N ILE A 238 -6.96 9.22 -15.18
CA ILE A 238 -8.28 9.32 -14.55
C ILE A 238 -9.29 9.82 -15.58
N THR A 239 -9.87 8.87 -16.33
CA THR A 239 -10.94 9.16 -17.29
C THR A 239 -12.25 9.53 -16.58
N ASP A 240 -13.19 10.13 -17.31
CA ASP A 240 -14.52 10.46 -16.78
C ASP A 240 -15.26 9.23 -16.23
N ASP A 241 -15.04 8.04 -16.80
CA ASP A 241 -15.63 6.80 -16.30
C ASP A 241 -15.04 6.39 -14.95
N VAL A 242 -13.70 6.41 -14.85
CA VAL A 242 -12.98 6.14 -13.60
C VAL A 242 -13.40 7.13 -12.52
N ALA A 243 -13.48 8.42 -12.85
CA ALA A 243 -13.93 9.47 -11.93
C ALA A 243 -15.35 9.23 -11.43
N ARG A 244 -16.30 8.90 -12.31
CA ARG A 244 -17.68 8.58 -11.93
C ARG A 244 -17.76 7.39 -10.98
N ARG A 245 -17.03 6.32 -11.28
CA ARG A 245 -16.99 5.11 -10.45
C ARG A 245 -16.35 5.41 -9.09
N ALA A 246 -15.21 6.11 -9.07
CA ALA A 246 -14.51 6.47 -7.83
C ALA A 246 -15.38 7.35 -6.94
N ALA A 247 -16.01 8.39 -7.50
CA ALA A 247 -16.95 9.25 -6.79
C ALA A 247 -18.11 8.45 -6.19
N GLY A 248 -18.69 7.53 -6.97
CA GLY A 248 -19.72 6.61 -6.50
C GLY A 248 -19.29 5.74 -5.31
N HIS A 249 -18.08 5.17 -5.36
CA HIS A 249 -17.54 4.37 -4.24
C HIS A 249 -17.24 5.22 -3.00
N LEU A 250 -16.77 6.45 -3.20
CA LEU A 250 -16.46 7.38 -2.12
C LEU A 250 -17.70 8.06 -1.53
N GLY A 251 -18.88 7.88 -2.14
CA GLY A 251 -20.12 8.54 -1.71
C GLY A 251 -20.11 10.06 -1.94
N VAL A 252 -19.33 10.55 -2.91
CA VAL A 252 -19.22 11.98 -3.23
C VAL A 252 -19.82 12.30 -4.60
N GLU A 253 -20.22 13.56 -4.79
CA GLU A 253 -20.67 14.04 -6.08
C GLU A 253 -19.52 14.04 -7.11
N VAL A 254 -19.82 13.60 -8.34
CA VAL A 254 -18.83 13.45 -9.41
C VAL A 254 -18.13 14.78 -9.71
N GLU A 255 -18.86 15.89 -9.71
CA GLU A 255 -18.26 17.21 -9.93
C GLU A 255 -17.32 17.61 -8.78
N SER A 256 -17.65 17.28 -7.53
CA SER A 256 -16.76 17.53 -6.39
C SER A 256 -15.49 16.69 -6.48
N TYR A 257 -15.59 15.43 -6.91
CA TYR A 257 -14.42 14.60 -7.19
C TYR A 257 -13.54 15.22 -8.29
N LEU A 258 -14.14 15.59 -9.42
CA LEU A 258 -13.43 16.17 -10.55
C LEU A 258 -12.76 17.51 -10.20
N ASP A 259 -13.43 18.36 -9.42
CA ASP A 259 -12.88 19.63 -8.95
C ASP A 259 -11.63 19.45 -8.07
N VAL A 260 -11.58 18.39 -7.28
CA VAL A 260 -10.40 18.06 -6.46
C VAL A 260 -9.28 17.52 -7.34
N VAL A 261 -9.57 16.51 -8.18
CA VAL A 261 -8.54 15.83 -8.98
C VAL A 261 -7.98 16.73 -10.08
N ARG A 262 -8.80 17.54 -10.76
CA ARG A 262 -8.35 18.48 -11.82
C ARG A 262 -7.39 19.53 -11.29
N ARG A 263 -7.41 19.83 -9.99
CA ARG A 263 -6.41 20.71 -9.40
C ARG A 263 -5.00 20.15 -9.58
N LEU A 264 -4.78 18.84 -9.71
CA LEU A 264 -3.43 18.30 -9.97
C LEU A 264 -2.72 18.93 -11.17
N GLY A 265 -3.47 19.39 -12.19
CA GLY A 265 -2.94 20.03 -13.40
C GLY A 265 -2.93 21.56 -13.40
N GLN A 266 -3.35 22.21 -12.32
CA GLN A 266 -3.31 23.69 -12.17
C GLN A 266 -1.96 24.16 -11.60
#